data_AF-A0A540LTP1-F1
#
_entry.id   AF-A0A540LTP1-F1
#
_cell.length_a   1.000
_cell.length_b   1.000
_cell.length_c   1.000
_cell.angle_alpha   90.00
_cell.angle_beta   90.00
_cell.angle_gamma   90.00
#
_symmetry.space_group_name_H-M   'P 1'
#
loop_
_entity.id
_entity.type
_entity.pdbx_description
1 polymer ?
#
loop_
_entity_poly.entity_id
_entity_poly.type
_entity_poly.pdbx_seq_one_letter_code
_entity_poly.pdbx_strand_id
1 'polypeptide(L)'
;MDKKSSKNMKSVAIRRVWQHNAAFEFHLITALIRHYTFVSLDTEFPGTVFQIPAHTPASKYHLMRENVNATKIIQLGLTLSDRHGNLPDLGTDTCYIWEFNFRDFDIDRDCQNKDSIELLKRQGIDFLENKQNGISASHFSSLLRNSGLISRESNLTWVTFHSAYDFGFLIKILNEVLPHDITSFMWMMDLYFGQRVYDIKYMIRFCQVQCPH
;
A
#
# COMPACT_ATOMS: atom_id res chain seq x y z
N MET A 1 1.38 -45.53 -8.76
CA MET A 1 1.75 -44.47 -9.73
C MET A 1 0.88 -43.27 -9.43
N ASP A 2 1.34 -42.42 -8.51
CA ASP A 2 0.60 -41.24 -8.09
C ASP A 2 0.78 -40.14 -9.14
N LYS A 3 -0.32 -39.79 -9.81
CA LYS A 3 -0.38 -38.60 -10.65
C LYS A 3 -0.16 -37.39 -9.74
N LYS A 4 1.04 -36.79 -9.81
CA LYS A 4 1.26 -35.40 -9.38
C LYS A 4 0.24 -34.54 -10.10
N SER A 5 -0.82 -34.14 -9.37
CA SER A 5 -1.70 -33.05 -9.77
C SER A 5 -0.81 -31.82 -9.96
N SER A 6 -0.57 -31.42 -11.21
CA SER A 6 -0.04 -30.09 -11.47
C SER A 6 -1.12 -29.12 -10.98
N LYS A 7 -0.85 -28.40 -9.89
CA LYS A 7 -1.65 -27.22 -9.53
C LYS A 7 -1.65 -26.33 -10.77
N ASN A 8 -2.77 -26.25 -11.48
CA ASN A 8 -2.97 -25.21 -12.48
C ASN A 8 -2.87 -23.88 -11.71
N MET A 9 -1.74 -23.20 -11.84
CA MET A 9 -1.60 -21.87 -11.27
C MET A 9 -2.53 -20.95 -12.06
N LYS A 10 -3.58 -20.45 -11.39
CA LYS A 10 -4.42 -19.41 -11.94
C LYS A 10 -3.55 -18.21 -12.32
N SER A 11 -3.85 -17.58 -13.45
CA SER A 11 -3.19 -16.32 -13.81
C SER A 11 -3.57 -15.24 -12.79
N VAL A 12 -2.70 -14.24 -12.60
CA VAL A 12 -3.01 -13.08 -11.77
C VAL A 12 -3.25 -11.88 -12.67
N ALA A 13 -4.39 -11.23 -12.51
CA ALA A 13 -4.76 -10.01 -13.22
C ALA A 13 -4.80 -8.81 -12.26
N ILE A 14 -4.30 -7.68 -12.74
CA ILE A 14 -4.32 -6.40 -12.02
C ILE A 14 -5.62 -5.68 -12.37
N ARG A 15 -6.42 -5.39 -11.35
CA ARG A 15 -7.61 -4.54 -11.44
C ARG A 15 -7.18 -3.09 -11.25
N ARG A 16 -7.00 -2.37 -12.36
CA ARG A 16 -6.62 -0.94 -12.33
C ARG A 16 -7.81 -0.11 -11.88
N VAL A 17 -7.63 0.61 -10.78
CA VAL A 17 -8.66 1.41 -10.13
C VAL A 17 -8.39 2.88 -10.40
N TRP A 18 -9.41 3.53 -10.95
CA TRP A 18 -9.48 4.91 -11.38
C TRP A 18 -10.70 5.57 -10.73
N GLN A 19 -10.92 6.86 -10.96
CA GLN A 19 -12.06 7.57 -10.36
C GLN A 19 -13.42 6.92 -10.68
N HIS A 20 -13.61 6.45 -11.92
CA HIS A 20 -14.91 6.00 -12.41
C HIS A 20 -15.33 4.61 -11.87
N ASN A 21 -14.38 3.75 -11.50
CA ASN A 21 -14.64 2.40 -10.99
C ASN A 21 -14.28 2.22 -9.50
N ALA A 22 -13.71 3.23 -8.85
CA ALA A 22 -13.27 3.15 -7.45
C ALA A 22 -14.32 2.60 -6.48
N ALA A 23 -15.54 3.12 -6.53
CA ALA A 23 -16.60 2.69 -5.62
C ALA A 23 -16.96 1.19 -5.81
N PHE A 24 -16.97 0.73 -7.05
CA PHE A 24 -17.24 -0.68 -7.37
C PHE A 24 -16.13 -1.59 -6.87
N GLU A 25 -14.86 -1.22 -7.08
CA GLU A 25 -13.72 -2.01 -6.63
C GLU A 25 -13.62 -2.06 -5.11
N PHE A 26 -13.90 -0.94 -4.41
CA PHE A 26 -14.00 -0.95 -2.95
C PHE A 26 -15.14 -1.82 -2.43
N HIS A 27 -16.27 -1.88 -3.12
CA HIS A 27 -17.36 -2.79 -2.76
C HIS A 27 -16.93 -4.26 -2.84
N LEU A 28 -16.21 -4.64 -3.90
CA LEU A 28 -15.64 -5.99 -4.04
C LEU A 28 -14.66 -6.29 -2.90
N ILE A 29 -13.73 -5.38 -2.64
CA ILE A 29 -12.74 -5.52 -1.56
C ILE A 29 -13.44 -5.71 -0.20
N THR A 30 -14.45 -4.89 0.09
CA THR A 30 -15.23 -4.95 1.34
C THR A 30 -15.92 -6.31 1.53
N ALA A 31 -16.41 -6.92 0.44
CA ALA A 31 -16.99 -8.25 0.50
C ALA A 31 -15.94 -9.34 0.74
N LEU A 32 -14.75 -9.19 0.16
CA LEU A 32 -13.68 -10.18 0.18
C LEU A 32 -12.92 -10.25 1.51
N ILE A 33 -12.75 -9.13 2.22
CA ILE A 33 -11.96 -9.08 3.46
C ILE A 33 -12.48 -9.98 4.59
N ARG A 34 -13.72 -10.47 4.48
CA ARG A 34 -14.28 -11.50 5.39
C ARG A 34 -13.65 -12.88 5.22
N HIS A 35 -13.13 -13.19 4.04
CA HIS A 35 -12.55 -14.47 3.68
C HIS A 35 -11.04 -14.37 3.44
N TYR A 36 -10.60 -13.26 2.87
CA TYR A 36 -9.19 -12.95 2.56
C TYR A 36 -8.67 -11.95 3.59
N THR A 37 -8.25 -12.48 4.75
CA THR A 37 -7.93 -11.68 5.94
C THR A 37 -6.49 -11.18 6.00
N PHE A 38 -5.66 -11.47 5.00
CA PHE A 38 -4.30 -10.97 4.89
C PHE A 38 -4.25 -9.89 3.83
N VAL A 39 -3.66 -8.76 4.17
CA VAL A 39 -3.58 -7.57 3.32
C VAL A 39 -2.13 -7.19 3.13
N SER A 40 -1.70 -7.08 1.88
CA SER A 40 -0.41 -6.53 1.51
C SER A 40 -0.61 -5.24 0.71
N LEU A 41 0.29 -4.30 0.94
CA LEU A 41 0.27 -2.99 0.32
C LEU A 41 1.68 -2.59 -0.12
N ASP A 42 1.72 -1.76 -1.15
CA ASP A 42 2.93 -1.15 -1.69
C ASP A 42 2.54 0.19 -2.33
N THR A 43 3.42 1.18 -2.30
CA THR A 43 3.11 2.51 -2.84
C THR A 43 4.20 3.03 -3.76
N GLU A 44 3.76 3.69 -4.83
CA GLU A 44 4.64 4.44 -5.71
C GLU A 44 4.42 5.94 -5.47
N PHE A 45 5.52 6.65 -5.28
CA PHE A 45 5.56 8.08 -4.97
C PHE A 45 6.83 8.70 -5.56
N PRO A 46 6.94 10.03 -5.69
CA PRO A 46 8.00 10.68 -6.47
C PRO A 46 9.36 10.73 -5.73
N GLY A 47 9.66 9.74 -4.90
CA GLY A 47 10.87 9.63 -4.10
C GLY A 47 10.97 10.63 -2.95
N THR A 48 12.17 10.71 -2.36
CA THR A 48 12.46 11.62 -1.24
C THR A 48 13.13 12.90 -1.74
N VAL A 49 12.62 14.04 -1.28
CA VAL A 49 13.13 15.38 -1.55
C VAL A 49 14.16 15.80 -0.49
N PHE A 50 13.94 15.40 0.76
CA PHE A 50 14.85 15.66 1.86
C PHE A 50 15.71 14.44 2.17
N GLN A 51 17.02 14.65 2.30
CA GLN A 51 18.00 13.63 2.67
C GLN A 51 18.84 14.13 3.84
N ILE A 52 18.30 14.00 5.05
CA ILE A 52 18.97 14.42 6.29
C ILE A 52 19.39 13.16 7.04
N PRO A 53 20.64 13.06 7.55
CA PRO A 53 21.05 11.91 8.36
C PRO A 53 20.11 11.67 9.54
N ALA A 54 19.61 10.44 9.65
CA ALA A 54 18.66 10.04 10.68
C ALA A 54 19.06 8.71 11.33
N HIS A 55 19.39 8.75 12.61
CA HIS A 55 19.95 7.60 13.34
C HIS A 55 18.98 7.03 14.38
N THR A 56 18.18 7.90 15.03
CA THR A 56 17.18 7.51 16.04
C THR A 56 15.82 7.25 15.40
N PRO A 57 14.93 6.43 16.01
CA PRO A 57 13.57 6.25 15.53
C PRO A 57 12.82 7.58 15.32
N ALA A 58 12.94 8.52 16.26
CA ALA A 58 12.33 9.85 16.16
C ALA A 58 12.86 10.65 14.95
N SER A 59 14.18 10.66 14.73
CA SER A 59 14.76 11.35 13.56
C SER A 59 14.38 10.70 12.23
N LYS A 60 14.26 9.37 12.19
CA LYS A 60 13.82 8.62 10.99
C LYS A 60 12.36 8.91 10.67
N TYR A 61 11.51 8.92 11.70
CA TYR A 61 10.12 9.34 11.56
C TYR A 61 10.02 10.78 11.07
N HIS A 62 10.79 11.70 11.66
CA HIS A 62 10.80 13.09 11.22
C HIS A 62 11.18 13.22 9.74
N LEU A 63 12.24 12.55 9.28
CA LEU A 63 12.63 12.55 7.87
C LEU A 63 11.54 11.99 6.94
N MET A 64 10.91 10.87 7.35
CA MET A 64 9.79 10.28 6.61
C MET A 64 8.61 11.26 6.56
N ARG A 65 8.26 11.89 7.69
CA ARG A 65 7.17 12.86 7.81
C ARG A 65 7.34 14.02 6.85
N GLU A 66 8.51 14.64 6.83
CA GLU A 66 8.80 15.77 5.93
C GLU A 66 8.67 15.37 4.46
N ASN A 67 9.22 14.21 4.08
CA ASN A 67 9.12 13.72 2.70
C ASN A 67 7.69 13.37 2.30
N VAL A 68 6.94 12.65 3.14
CA VAL A 68 5.54 12.27 2.86
C VAL A 68 4.64 13.50 2.82
N ASN A 69 4.81 14.47 3.72
CA ASN A 69 4.02 15.70 3.68
C ASN A 69 4.33 16.55 2.43
N ALA A 70 5.60 16.63 2.01
CA ALA A 70 6.02 17.43 0.85
C ALA A 70 5.69 16.80 -0.52
N THR A 71 5.40 15.50 -0.57
CA THR A 71 5.14 14.77 -1.82
C THR A 71 3.71 14.22 -1.86
N LYS A 72 3.31 13.66 -2.99
CA LYS A 72 1.98 13.07 -3.17
C LYS A 72 2.13 11.65 -3.71
N ILE A 73 1.28 10.75 -3.23
CA ILE A 73 1.23 9.37 -3.73
C ILE A 73 0.80 9.36 -5.21
N ILE A 74 1.31 8.40 -5.97
CA ILE A 74 1.02 8.23 -7.41
C ILE A 74 0.22 6.94 -7.62
N GLN A 75 0.64 5.84 -7.00
CA GLN A 75 -0.09 4.57 -7.03
C GLN A 75 -0.07 3.85 -5.68
N LEU A 76 -1.07 3.01 -5.44
CA LEU A 76 -1.11 2.05 -4.34
C LEU A 76 -1.49 0.67 -4.86
N GLY A 77 -0.63 -0.31 -4.63
CA GLY A 77 -0.94 -1.72 -4.81
C GLY A 77 -1.65 -2.28 -3.56
N LEU A 78 -2.70 -3.06 -3.75
CA LEU A 78 -3.39 -3.79 -2.68
C LEU A 78 -3.60 -5.24 -3.09
N THR A 79 -3.14 -6.16 -2.24
CA THR A 79 -3.33 -7.59 -2.42
C THR A 79 -4.05 -8.17 -1.21
N LEU A 80 -5.10 -8.94 -1.45
CA LEU A 80 -5.78 -9.73 -0.43
C LEU A 80 -5.38 -11.20 -0.57
N SER A 81 -5.19 -11.90 0.54
CA SER A 81 -5.03 -13.34 0.55
C SER A 81 -5.70 -14.00 1.76
N ASP A 82 -5.99 -15.29 1.65
CA ASP A 82 -6.40 -16.10 2.79
C ASP A 82 -5.16 -16.55 3.60
N ARG A 83 -5.39 -17.26 4.71
CA ARG A 83 -4.31 -17.79 5.56
C ARG A 83 -3.37 -18.80 4.89
N HIS A 84 -3.73 -19.30 3.71
CA HIS A 84 -2.94 -20.23 2.91
C HIS A 84 -2.22 -19.53 1.75
N GLY A 85 -2.37 -18.21 1.63
CA GLY A 85 -1.78 -17.40 0.55
C GLY A 85 -2.58 -17.46 -0.77
N ASN A 86 -3.82 -17.94 -0.76
CA ASN A 86 -4.65 -17.94 -1.96
C ASN A 86 -5.21 -16.53 -2.20
N LEU A 87 -5.16 -16.06 -3.45
CA LEU A 87 -5.69 -14.77 -3.89
C LEU A 87 -7.18 -14.88 -4.26
N PRO A 88 -7.97 -13.79 -4.16
CA PRO A 88 -9.36 -13.79 -4.58
C PRO A 88 -9.48 -14.02 -6.08
N ASP A 89 -10.33 -14.97 -6.47
CA ASP A 89 -10.58 -15.34 -7.87
C ASP A 89 -11.91 -14.85 -8.42
N LEU A 90 -12.75 -14.24 -7.57
CA LEU A 90 -14.09 -13.74 -7.90
C LEU A 90 -14.97 -14.78 -8.62
N GLY A 91 -14.75 -16.08 -8.37
CA GLY A 91 -15.47 -17.16 -9.06
C GLY A 91 -14.99 -17.44 -10.49
N THR A 92 -13.79 -16.99 -10.86
CA THR A 92 -13.18 -17.16 -12.19
C THR A 92 -11.91 -18.01 -12.14
N ASP A 93 -11.32 -18.28 -13.31
CA ASP A 93 -10.01 -18.95 -13.43
C ASP A 93 -8.81 -18.00 -13.27
N THR A 94 -9.07 -16.75 -12.88
CA THR A 94 -8.07 -15.69 -12.70
C THR A 94 -8.10 -15.17 -11.27
N CYS A 95 -6.94 -14.99 -10.66
CA CYS A 95 -6.78 -14.32 -9.37
C CYS A 95 -6.61 -12.80 -9.56
N TYR A 96 -7.02 -12.01 -8.57
CA TYR A 96 -7.05 -10.56 -8.70
C TYR A 96 -6.28 -9.84 -7.59
N ILE A 97 -5.56 -8.79 -8.00
CA ILE A 97 -4.97 -7.77 -7.13
C ILE A 97 -5.39 -6.39 -7.63
N TRP A 98 -5.27 -5.35 -6.80
CA TRP A 98 -5.72 -4.01 -7.12
C TRP A 98 -4.55 -3.05 -7.24
N GLU A 99 -4.63 -2.14 -8.22
CA GLU A 99 -3.71 -1.02 -8.41
C GLU A 99 -4.53 0.27 -8.44
N PHE A 100 -4.47 1.06 -7.39
CA PHE A 100 -5.13 2.35 -7.31
C PHE A 100 -4.22 3.43 -7.90
N ASN A 101 -4.76 4.21 -8.84
CA ASN A 101 -4.03 5.27 -9.53
C ASN A 101 -4.54 6.63 -9.07
N PHE A 102 -3.66 7.48 -8.53
CA PHE A 102 -4.03 8.78 -7.97
C PHE A 102 -3.81 9.93 -8.95
N ARG A 103 -4.65 10.96 -8.85
CA ARG A 103 -4.57 12.16 -9.72
C ARG A 103 -3.91 13.37 -9.09
N ASP A 104 -3.65 13.33 -7.79
CA ASP A 104 -3.27 14.53 -7.02
C ASP A 104 -1.85 15.02 -7.34
N PHE A 105 -0.98 14.14 -7.82
CA PHE A 105 0.39 14.45 -8.22
C PHE A 105 0.44 15.12 -9.60
N ASP A 106 1.10 16.27 -9.66
CA ASP A 106 1.35 17.05 -10.87
C ASP A 106 2.86 17.21 -11.09
N ILE A 107 3.37 16.50 -12.12
CA ILE A 107 4.80 16.44 -12.47
C ILE A 107 5.43 17.82 -12.73
N ASP A 108 4.64 18.81 -13.12
CA ASP A 108 5.12 20.16 -13.45
C ASP A 108 5.16 21.11 -12.25
N ARG A 109 4.50 20.73 -11.14
CA ARG A 109 4.25 21.63 -10.00
C ARG A 109 4.71 21.10 -8.65
N ASP A 110 4.60 19.79 -8.45
CA ASP A 110 4.85 19.18 -7.15
C ASP A 110 6.32 18.86 -6.90
N CYS A 111 6.69 18.81 -5.63
CA CYS A 111 8.05 18.41 -5.23
C CYS A 111 8.28 16.94 -5.60
N GLN A 112 9.46 16.66 -6.17
CA GLN A 112 9.79 15.36 -6.73
C GLN A 112 11.30 15.13 -6.77
N ASN A 113 11.70 13.87 -6.67
CA ASN A 113 13.02 13.39 -7.02
C ASN A 113 13.01 12.99 -8.52
N LYS A 114 13.82 13.68 -9.34
CA LYS A 114 13.82 13.46 -10.80
C LYS A 114 14.21 12.05 -11.21
N ASP A 115 15.15 11.42 -10.51
CA ASP A 115 15.57 10.05 -10.81
C ASP A 115 14.44 9.04 -10.52
N SER A 116 13.69 9.28 -9.45
CA SER A 116 12.50 8.49 -9.10
C SER A 116 11.42 8.64 -10.18
N ILE A 117 11.18 9.85 -10.67
CA ILE A 117 10.22 10.10 -11.76
C ILE A 117 10.63 9.39 -13.05
N GLU A 118 11.91 9.45 -13.43
CA GLU A 118 12.40 8.75 -14.62
C GLU A 118 12.31 7.23 -14.48
N LEU A 119 12.53 6.69 -13.28
CA LEU A 119 12.31 5.27 -12.98
C LEU A 119 10.83 4.89 -13.16
N LEU A 120 9.92 5.66 -12.57
CA LEU A 120 8.47 5.41 -12.65
C LEU A 120 7.95 5.48 -14.10
N LYS A 121 8.45 6.42 -14.91
CA LYS A 121 8.14 6.46 -16.36
C LYS A 121 8.59 5.18 -17.06
N ARG A 122 9.81 4.69 -16.77
CA ARG A 122 10.34 3.44 -17.35
C ARG A 122 9.55 2.20 -16.90
N GLN A 123 8.96 2.25 -15.72
CA GLN A 123 8.07 1.21 -15.19
C GLN A 123 6.64 1.29 -15.78
N GLY A 124 6.35 2.32 -16.59
CA GLY A 124 5.09 2.44 -17.32
C GLY A 124 4.03 3.31 -16.64
N ILE A 125 4.39 4.13 -15.65
CA ILE A 125 3.47 5.13 -15.11
C ILE A 125 3.21 6.21 -16.16
N ASP A 126 1.94 6.38 -16.50
CA ASP A 126 1.44 7.48 -17.32
C ASP A 126 0.87 8.58 -16.44
N PHE A 127 1.71 9.58 -16.14
CA PHE A 127 1.35 10.71 -15.30
C PHE A 127 0.19 11.56 -15.88
N LEU A 128 -0.01 11.56 -17.19
CA LEU A 128 -1.12 12.29 -17.82
C LEU A 128 -2.43 11.53 -17.57
N GLU A 129 -2.43 10.21 -17.77
CA GLU A 129 -3.55 9.33 -17.45
C GLU A 129 -3.93 9.44 -15.96
N ASN A 130 -2.94 9.39 -15.07
CA ASN A 130 -3.12 9.63 -13.64
C ASN A 130 -3.85 10.95 -13.37
N LYS A 131 -3.36 12.06 -13.93
CA LYS A 131 -3.94 13.40 -13.71
C LYS A 131 -5.39 13.51 -14.23
N GLN A 132 -5.71 12.85 -15.34
CA GLN A 132 -7.03 12.91 -15.97
C GLN A 132 -8.05 11.97 -15.31
N ASN A 133 -7.64 10.72 -15.04
CA ASN A 133 -8.55 9.63 -14.72
C ASN A 133 -8.37 9.08 -13.29
N GLY A 134 -7.29 9.42 -12.61
CA GLY A 134 -6.96 8.93 -11.27
C GLY A 134 -8.00 9.27 -10.21
N ILE A 135 -8.08 8.47 -9.15
CA ILE A 135 -8.87 8.79 -7.97
C ILE A 135 -8.21 9.95 -7.21
N SER A 136 -9.00 10.85 -6.60
CA SER A 136 -8.42 11.82 -5.66
C SER A 136 -8.16 11.16 -4.31
N ALA A 137 -7.10 11.57 -3.62
CA ALA A 137 -6.80 11.10 -2.27
C ALA A 137 -7.98 11.28 -1.31
N SER A 138 -8.72 12.39 -1.43
CA SER A 138 -9.93 12.65 -0.64
C SER A 138 -11.05 11.63 -0.89
N HIS A 139 -11.29 11.27 -2.16
CA HIS A 139 -12.32 10.29 -2.50
C HIS A 139 -11.90 8.88 -2.07
N PHE A 140 -10.62 8.52 -2.27
CA PHE A 140 -10.05 7.28 -1.74
C PHE A 140 -10.21 7.19 -0.22
N SER A 141 -9.90 8.26 0.52
CA SER A 141 -10.04 8.34 1.97
C SER A 141 -11.47 8.05 2.43
N SER A 142 -12.46 8.63 1.76
CA SER A 142 -13.87 8.38 2.03
C SER A 142 -14.25 6.90 1.81
N LEU A 143 -13.83 6.31 0.70
CA LEU A 143 -14.10 4.89 0.42
C LEU A 143 -13.39 3.97 1.42
N LEU A 144 -12.12 4.24 1.73
CA LEU A 144 -11.33 3.46 2.68
C LEU A 144 -11.97 3.44 4.07
N ARG A 145 -12.42 4.60 4.56
CA ARG A 145 -13.13 4.73 5.85
C ARG A 145 -14.40 3.89 5.94
N ASN A 146 -15.08 3.67 4.81
CA ASN A 146 -16.33 2.90 4.74
C ASN A 146 -16.13 1.43 4.34
N SER A 147 -14.89 1.01 4.08
CA SER A 147 -14.59 -0.33 3.51
C SER A 147 -14.42 -1.45 4.54
N GLY A 148 -14.23 -1.11 5.81
CA GLY A 148 -13.84 -2.08 6.85
C GLY A 148 -12.38 -2.55 6.77
N LEU A 149 -11.58 -2.08 5.81
CA LEU A 149 -10.13 -2.35 5.76
C LEU A 149 -9.40 -1.72 6.95
N ILE A 150 -9.86 -0.54 7.40
CA ILE A 150 -9.27 0.17 8.54
C ILE A 150 -10.20 0.12 9.74
N SER A 151 -9.75 -0.53 10.80
CA SER A 151 -10.38 -0.54 12.12
C SER A 151 -9.42 -1.20 13.11
N ARG A 152 -9.25 -0.59 14.28
CA ARG A 152 -8.52 -1.16 15.41
C ARG A 152 -8.98 -2.57 15.79
N GLU A 153 -10.27 -2.84 15.63
CA GLU A 153 -10.92 -4.11 16.00
C GLU A 153 -10.96 -5.12 14.84
N SER A 154 -10.38 -4.78 13.69
CA SER A 154 -10.39 -5.64 12.51
C SER A 154 -9.61 -6.95 12.76
N ASN A 155 -10.09 -8.04 12.16
CA ASN A 155 -9.39 -9.33 12.16
C ASN A 155 -8.33 -9.44 11.06
N LEU A 156 -8.09 -8.36 10.32
CA LEU A 156 -7.11 -8.30 9.23
C LEU A 156 -5.67 -8.39 9.73
N THR A 157 -4.81 -8.95 8.89
CA THR A 157 -3.36 -9.01 9.08
C THR A 157 -2.67 -8.25 7.97
N TRP A 158 -1.98 -7.19 8.32
CA TRP A 158 -1.19 -6.40 7.38
C TRP A 158 0.21 -7.00 7.27
N VAL A 159 0.59 -7.41 6.06
CA VAL A 159 1.89 -7.99 5.75
C VAL A 159 2.55 -7.14 4.67
N THR A 160 3.65 -6.49 5.01
CA THR A 160 4.27 -5.45 4.18
C THR A 160 5.77 -5.65 4.09
N PHE A 161 6.45 -4.87 3.24
CA PHE A 161 7.90 -4.93 3.08
C PHE A 161 8.48 -3.52 3.06
N HIS A 162 9.22 -3.13 4.10
CA HIS A 162 9.83 -1.79 4.21
C HIS A 162 8.82 -0.64 4.20
N SER A 163 7.71 -0.80 4.91
CA SER A 163 6.48 -0.08 4.59
C SER A 163 6.24 1.21 5.37
N ALA A 164 7.31 1.80 5.91
CA ALA A 164 7.20 3.03 6.68
C ALA A 164 6.55 4.15 5.86
N TYR A 165 7.01 4.34 4.61
CA TYR A 165 6.47 5.33 3.70
C TYR A 165 5.05 4.98 3.26
N ASP A 166 4.75 3.72 3.00
CA ASP A 166 3.42 3.31 2.54
C ASP A 166 2.33 3.61 3.58
N PHE A 167 2.57 3.25 4.84
CA PHE A 167 1.67 3.61 5.93
C PHE A 167 1.67 5.12 6.20
N GLY A 168 2.80 5.79 6.00
CA GLY A 168 2.89 7.25 6.00
C GLY A 168 1.90 7.88 5.02
N PHE A 169 1.87 7.41 3.78
CA PHE A 169 0.92 7.91 2.78
C PHE A 169 -0.52 7.56 3.12
N LEU A 170 -0.82 6.35 3.58
CA LEU A 170 -2.19 6.00 3.99
C LEU A 170 -2.68 6.88 5.15
N ILE A 171 -1.86 7.11 6.18
CA ILE A 171 -2.21 7.99 7.30
C ILE A 171 -2.34 9.45 6.83
N LYS A 172 -1.48 9.91 5.92
CA LYS A 172 -1.61 11.23 5.29
C LYS A 172 -2.93 11.35 4.53
N ILE A 173 -3.34 10.35 3.75
CA ILE A 173 -4.61 10.37 3.02
C ILE A 173 -5.81 10.43 3.98
N LEU A 174 -5.70 9.79 5.15
CA LEU A 174 -6.72 9.83 6.17
C LEU A 174 -6.77 11.17 6.92
N ASN A 175 -5.63 11.80 7.20
CA ASN A 175 -5.54 12.95 8.13
C ASN A 175 -5.04 14.25 7.47
N GLU A 176 -4.86 14.26 6.16
CA GLU A 176 -4.23 15.31 5.33
C GLU A 176 -2.74 15.55 5.61
N VAL A 177 -2.33 15.49 6.88
CA VAL A 177 -0.96 15.70 7.35
C VAL A 177 -0.57 14.63 8.35
N LEU A 178 0.69 14.20 8.33
CA LEU A 178 1.21 13.28 9.34
C LEU A 178 1.38 13.93 10.71
N PRO A 179 1.23 13.16 11.82
CA PRO A 179 1.44 13.66 13.18
C PRO A 179 2.81 14.30 13.41
N HIS A 180 2.91 15.13 14.45
CA HIS A 180 4.18 15.80 14.75
C HIS A 180 5.24 14.82 15.25
N ASP A 181 4.87 13.84 16.06
CA ASP A 181 5.81 12.92 16.70
C ASP A 181 5.49 11.45 16.41
N ILE A 182 6.50 10.60 16.61
CA ILE A 182 6.41 9.17 16.33
C ILE A 182 5.39 8.47 17.23
N THR A 183 5.18 8.93 18.46
CA THR A 183 4.22 8.32 19.40
C THR A 183 2.80 8.50 18.88
N SER A 184 2.46 9.72 18.46
CA SER A 184 1.18 10.04 17.84
C SER A 184 0.96 9.26 16.52
N PHE A 185 2.02 9.08 15.72
CA PHE A 185 1.96 8.24 14.53
C PHE A 185 1.69 6.77 14.84
N MET A 186 2.39 6.21 15.83
CA MET A 186 2.17 4.82 16.25
C MET A 186 0.78 4.60 16.83
N TRP A 187 0.21 5.61 17.50
CA TRP A 187 -1.18 5.58 17.93
C TRP A 187 -2.15 5.54 16.73
N MET A 188 -1.91 6.33 15.68
CA MET A 188 -2.71 6.26 14.45
C MET A 188 -2.56 4.92 13.72
N MET A 189 -1.37 4.34 13.73
CA MET A 189 -1.13 2.99 13.20
C MET A 189 -2.03 1.96 13.90
N ASP A 190 -2.04 1.96 15.23
CA ASP A 190 -2.89 1.07 16.04
C ASP A 190 -4.40 1.37 15.83
N LEU A 191 -4.78 2.65 15.70
CA LEU A 191 -6.16 3.06 15.47
C LEU A 191 -6.71 2.56 14.13
N TYR A 192 -5.94 2.66 13.04
CA TYR A 192 -6.41 2.32 11.71
C TYR A 192 -6.12 0.88 11.30
N PHE A 193 -4.96 0.33 11.68
CA PHE A 193 -4.48 -0.95 11.18
C PHE A 193 -4.41 -2.04 12.27
N GLY A 194 -4.65 -1.66 13.53
CA GLY A 194 -4.60 -2.57 14.67
C GLY A 194 -3.19 -3.10 14.96
N GLN A 195 -3.12 -4.19 15.72
CA GLN A 195 -1.85 -4.75 16.21
C GLN A 195 -1.21 -5.77 15.27
N ARG A 196 -1.94 -6.26 14.26
CA ARG A 196 -1.51 -7.34 13.37
C ARG A 196 -0.80 -6.80 12.14
N VAL A 197 0.25 -6.01 12.36
CA VAL A 197 1.08 -5.42 11.30
C VAL A 197 2.49 -6.02 11.33
N TYR A 198 2.90 -6.62 10.22
CA TYR A 198 4.16 -7.35 10.09
C TYR A 198 4.96 -6.82 8.90
N ASP A 199 6.09 -6.15 9.18
CA ASP A 199 7.04 -5.73 8.15
C ASP A 199 8.11 -6.82 7.96
N ILE A 200 8.08 -7.47 6.80
CA ILE A 200 8.98 -8.58 6.45
C ILE A 200 10.45 -8.15 6.51
N LYS A 201 10.80 -6.94 6.06
CA LYS A 201 12.19 -6.45 6.09
C LYS A 201 12.68 -6.28 7.53
N TYR A 202 11.80 -5.85 8.43
CA TYR A 202 12.12 -5.82 9.86
C TYR A 202 12.29 -7.24 10.41
N MET A 203 11.35 -8.15 10.12
CA MET A 203 11.38 -9.53 10.60
C MET A 203 12.64 -10.30 10.16
N ILE A 204 13.09 -10.14 8.91
CA ILE A 204 14.31 -10.79 8.40
C ILE A 204 15.54 -10.45 9.27
N ARG A 205 15.60 -9.29 9.91
CA ARG A 205 16.71 -8.93 10.82
C ARG A 205 16.74 -9.78 12.09
N PHE A 206 15.63 -10.42 12.45
CA PHE A 206 15.50 -11.30 13.61
C PHE A 206 15.45 -12.78 13.22
N CYS A 207 15.33 -13.09 11.93
CA CYS A 207 15.51 -14.44 11.43
C CYS A 207 17.02 -14.76 11.39
N GLN A 208 17.51 -15.50 12.38
CA GLN A 208 18.80 -16.16 12.26
C GLN A 208 18.72 -17.16 11.11
N VAL A 209 19.40 -16.90 10.01
CA VAL A 209 19.63 -17.91 8.97
C VAL A 209 20.54 -18.96 9.60
N GLN A 210 19.96 -20.03 10.14
CA GLN A 210 20.72 -21.23 10.42
C GLN A 210 21.08 -21.83 9.06
N CYS A 211 22.30 -21.54 8.58
CA CYS A 211 22.88 -22.31 7.48
C CYS A 211 22.97 -23.77 7.95
N PRO A 212 22.43 -24.74 7.20
CA PRO A 212 22.82 -26.12 7.40
C PRO A 212 24.32 -26.22 7.11
N HIS A 213 25.08 -26.74 8.07
CA HIS A 213 26.49 -27.09 7.89
C HIS A 213 26.67 -28.18 6.85
#